data_AF-A0A7V8IXB5-F1
#
_entry.id   AF-A0A7V8IXB5-F1
#
_cell.length_a   1.000
_cell.length_b   1.000
_cell.length_c   1.000
_cell.angle_alpha   90.00
_cell.angle_beta   90.00
_cell.angle_gamma   90.00
#
_symmetry.space_group_name_H-M   'P 1'
#
loop_
_entity.id
_entity.type
_entity.pdbx_description
1 polymer ?
#
loop_
_entity_poly.entity_id
_entity_poly.type
_entity_poly.pdbx_seq_one_letter_code
_entity_poly.pdbx_strand_id
1 'polypeptide(L)'
;MLRAGPFSDERILRLANRRFVPFYFDLSTRGAAGDADAREFVIGARAELGGSGIAPPPVMFMTPEGKILGEAGNFVTADEVLREMRRVLRENPEFDLAPAIEKDAKTPMQRAEIQFDLGDYAAVEMTLRTDKTPEAICLKAKAARFDGRWEAMEKHLSALKSGEMENDVRVERAWRLWHGKEFEKLREHLKEFPKSSPRYTEARYLEGLAVFHAGKQEDALEIWERTIRGADEDRWVYRADWAWGTLKFEGRKRFSDAPGDRTPLGRIGYLGGKNPDLQGP
;
A
#
# COMPACT_ATOMS: atom_id res chain seq x y z
N MET A 1 7.13 7.07 8.72
CA MET A 1 7.23 7.64 7.35
C MET A 1 5.86 7.53 6.70
N LEU A 2 5.19 8.67 6.47
CA LEU A 2 3.76 8.73 6.15
C LEU A 2 3.49 8.24 4.72
N ARG A 3 2.98 7.02 4.56
CA ARG A 3 2.65 6.43 3.27
C ARG A 3 1.16 6.08 3.25
N ALA A 4 0.37 6.98 2.68
CA ALA A 4 -1.06 6.80 2.52
C ALA A 4 -1.45 6.59 1.06
N GLY A 5 -2.68 6.16 0.84
CA GLY A 5 -3.19 5.84 -0.48
C GLY A 5 -2.43 4.70 -1.15
N PRO A 6 -1.99 4.85 -2.42
CA PRO A 6 -1.33 3.79 -3.16
C PRO A 6 -0.03 3.30 -2.48
N PHE A 7 0.63 4.14 -1.67
CA PHE A 7 1.83 3.76 -0.92
C PHE A 7 1.57 2.87 0.31
N SER A 8 0.33 2.43 0.55
CA SER A 8 0.08 1.31 1.45
C SER A 8 0.29 -0.05 0.75
N ASP A 9 0.26 -0.10 -0.58
CA ASP A 9 0.42 -1.31 -1.37
C ASP A 9 1.88 -1.80 -1.34
N GLU A 10 2.07 -3.08 -1.01
CA GLU A 10 3.40 -3.65 -0.86
C GLU A 10 4.23 -3.67 -2.14
N ARG A 11 3.58 -3.80 -3.30
CA ARG A 11 4.27 -3.81 -4.59
C ARG A 11 4.94 -2.47 -4.86
N ILE A 12 4.23 -1.39 -4.55
CA ILE A 12 4.76 -0.03 -4.63
C ILE A 12 5.90 0.14 -3.63
N LEU A 13 5.72 -0.28 -2.37
CA LEU A 13 6.77 -0.07 -1.35
C LEU A 13 8.06 -0.81 -1.67
N ARG A 14 7.94 -2.05 -2.11
CA ARG A 14 9.08 -2.89 -2.46
C ARG A 14 9.82 -2.32 -3.66
N LEU A 15 9.11 -1.98 -4.74
CA LEU A 15 9.73 -1.37 -5.91
C LEU A 15 10.34 -0.01 -5.59
N ALA A 16 9.65 0.82 -4.80
CA ALA A 16 10.14 2.12 -4.35
C ALA A 16 11.45 1.97 -3.57
N ASN A 17 11.48 1.10 -2.55
CA ASN A 17 12.69 0.86 -1.76
C ASN A 17 13.84 0.24 -2.57
N ARG A 18 13.55 -0.34 -3.75
CA ARG A 18 14.53 -1.04 -4.58
C ARG A 18 15.13 -0.18 -5.69
N ARG A 19 14.37 0.78 -6.21
CA ARG A 19 14.74 1.57 -7.40
C ARG A 19 14.58 3.08 -7.23
N PHE A 20 13.96 3.54 -6.16
CA PHE A 20 13.66 4.95 -5.95
C PHE A 20 14.16 5.42 -4.58
N VAL A 21 14.31 6.73 -4.44
CA VAL A 21 14.51 7.39 -3.14
C VAL A 21 13.22 8.14 -2.81
N PRO A 22 12.27 7.51 -2.09
CA PRO A 22 11.01 8.16 -1.77
C PRO A 22 11.21 9.17 -0.64
N PHE A 23 10.69 10.38 -0.83
CA PHE A 23 10.52 11.35 0.25
C PHE A 23 9.10 11.92 0.20
N TYR A 24 8.56 12.24 1.38
CA TYR A 24 7.22 12.81 1.56
C TYR A 24 7.38 14.18 2.20
N PHE A 25 6.69 15.18 1.66
CA PHE A 25 6.72 16.53 2.18
C PHE A 25 5.37 17.21 1.95
N ASP A 26 5.04 18.16 2.81
CA ASP A 26 3.98 19.13 2.57
C ASP A 26 4.56 20.35 1.86
N LEU A 27 3.85 20.87 0.86
CA LEU A 27 4.19 22.17 0.28
C LEU A 27 4.14 23.31 1.33
N SER A 28 3.47 23.12 2.47
CA SER A 28 3.49 24.09 3.57
C SER A 28 4.72 23.90 4.45
N THR A 29 5.51 24.95 4.65
CA THR A 29 6.63 24.95 5.61
C THR A 29 6.19 24.99 7.08
N ARG A 30 4.89 25.08 7.35
CA ARG A 30 4.33 25.17 8.71
C ARG A 30 3.73 23.86 9.21
N GLY A 31 3.67 22.83 8.37
CA GLY A 31 3.13 21.52 8.70
C GLY A 31 4.16 20.62 9.40
N ALA A 32 3.68 19.54 10.04
CA ALA A 32 4.55 18.53 10.66
C ALA A 32 5.42 17.77 9.63
N ALA A 33 5.05 17.81 8.35
CA ALA A 33 5.84 17.29 7.23
C ALA A 33 6.34 18.41 6.30
N GLY A 34 6.38 19.66 6.78
CA GLY A 34 6.95 20.76 6.01
C GLY A 34 8.46 20.58 5.84
N ASP A 35 8.92 20.62 4.60
CA ASP A 35 10.33 20.49 4.25
C ASP A 35 10.67 21.60 3.24
N ALA A 36 11.52 22.54 3.68
CA ALA A 36 11.87 23.71 2.88
C ALA A 36 12.72 23.33 1.66
N ASP A 37 13.62 22.35 1.82
CA ASP A 37 14.53 21.91 0.76
C ASP A 37 13.77 21.09 -0.28
N ALA A 38 12.89 20.18 0.16
CA ALA A 38 12.01 19.43 -0.75
C ALA A 38 11.06 20.37 -1.51
N ARG A 39 10.52 21.39 -0.83
CA ARG A 39 9.69 22.42 -1.47
C ARG A 39 10.48 23.20 -2.51
N GLU A 40 11.68 23.66 -2.18
CA GLU A 40 12.55 24.39 -3.12
C GLU A 40 12.88 23.52 -4.34
N PHE A 41 13.27 22.27 -4.12
CA PHE A 41 13.57 21.31 -5.19
C PHE A 41 12.38 21.11 -6.15
N VAL A 42 11.18 20.88 -5.61
CA VAL A 42 9.97 20.67 -6.43
C VAL A 42 9.53 21.95 -7.14
N ILE A 43 9.62 23.11 -6.50
CA ILE A 43 9.30 24.39 -7.14
C ILE A 43 10.32 24.73 -8.23
N GLY A 44 11.60 24.40 -8.02
CA GLY A 44 12.66 24.57 -9.01
C GLY A 44 12.37 23.77 -10.29
N ALA A 45 11.80 22.58 -10.15
CA ALA A 45 11.33 21.79 -11.28
C ALA A 45 10.00 22.28 -11.88
N ARG A 46 9.14 22.86 -11.04
CA ARG A 46 7.76 23.24 -11.41
C ARG A 46 7.28 24.48 -10.66
N ALA A 47 7.54 25.65 -11.24
CA ALA A 47 7.33 26.95 -10.58
C ALA A 47 5.86 27.19 -10.18
N GLU A 48 4.88 26.63 -10.90
CA GLU A 48 3.45 26.77 -10.59
C GLU A 48 3.06 26.16 -9.23
N LEU A 49 3.85 25.23 -8.68
CA LEU A 49 3.62 24.65 -7.36
C LEU A 49 4.01 25.58 -6.20
N GLY A 50 4.66 26.71 -6.49
CA GLY A 50 5.08 27.69 -5.48
C GLY A 50 3.98 28.63 -5.00
N GLY A 51 2.83 28.67 -5.68
CA GLY A 51 1.73 29.59 -5.41
C GLY A 51 0.93 29.30 -4.13
N SER A 52 -0.03 30.17 -3.84
CA SER A 52 -1.03 29.97 -2.78
C SER A 52 -2.27 29.27 -3.32
N GLY A 53 -2.90 28.40 -2.52
CA GLY A 53 -4.12 27.68 -2.93
C GLY A 53 -3.92 26.61 -4.00
N ILE A 54 -2.68 26.14 -4.19
CA ILE A 54 -2.36 25.08 -5.16
C ILE A 54 -2.89 23.73 -4.65
N ALA A 55 -3.45 22.93 -5.56
CA ALA A 55 -3.87 21.58 -5.24
C ALA A 55 -2.65 20.72 -4.81
N PRO A 56 -2.86 19.67 -4.00
CA PRO A 56 -1.77 18.74 -3.67
C PRO A 56 -1.08 18.22 -4.95
N PRO A 57 0.26 18.30 -5.05
CA PRO A 57 0.99 17.95 -6.26
C PRO A 57 0.98 16.45 -6.48
N PRO A 58 0.87 15.94 -7.72
CA PRO A 58 0.86 14.50 -7.99
C PRO A 58 2.11 13.80 -7.44
N VAL A 59 2.08 12.47 -7.43
CA VAL A 59 3.30 11.67 -7.29
C VAL A 59 4.18 11.97 -8.49
N MET A 60 5.35 12.57 -8.25
CA MET A 60 6.32 12.93 -9.27
C MET A 60 7.50 11.96 -9.24
N PHE A 61 7.93 11.52 -10.42
CA PHE A 61 9.16 10.75 -10.62
C PHE A 61 10.20 11.67 -11.21
N MET A 62 11.29 11.93 -10.49
CA MET A 62 12.24 12.98 -10.83
C MET A 62 13.67 12.47 -10.78
N THR A 63 14.56 13.02 -11.61
CA THR A 63 16.01 12.84 -11.46
C THR A 63 16.53 13.66 -10.28
N PRO A 64 17.73 13.39 -9.75
CA PRO A 64 18.35 14.21 -8.70
C PRO A 64 18.54 15.69 -9.07
N GLU A 65 18.58 16.01 -10.36
CA GLU A 65 18.69 17.38 -10.88
C GLU A 65 17.33 18.07 -11.08
N GLY A 66 16.23 17.40 -10.72
CA GLY A 66 14.88 17.97 -10.79
C GLY A 66 14.16 17.77 -12.13
N LYS A 67 14.70 16.98 -13.06
CA LYS A 67 13.98 16.64 -14.31
C LYS A 67 12.83 15.68 -14.02
N ILE A 68 11.61 16.05 -14.39
CA ILE A 68 10.42 15.18 -14.27
C ILE A 68 10.44 14.13 -15.38
N LEU A 69 10.33 12.85 -14.99
CA LEU A 69 10.28 11.67 -15.87
C LEU A 69 8.87 11.09 -16.00
N GLY A 70 8.00 11.35 -15.01
CA GLY A 70 6.65 10.81 -14.97
C GLY A 70 5.84 11.36 -13.81
N GLU A 71 4.52 11.17 -13.87
CA GLU A 71 3.56 11.63 -12.87
C GLU A 71 2.41 10.64 -12.70
N ALA A 72 1.95 10.46 -11.47
CA ALA A 72 0.71 9.76 -11.15
C ALA A 72 -0.14 10.60 -10.19
N GLY A 73 -1.45 10.67 -10.41
CA GLY A 73 -2.32 11.47 -9.54
C GLY A 73 -2.31 11.00 -8.09
N ASN A 74 -2.54 11.89 -7.13
CA ASN A 74 -2.50 11.55 -5.70
C ASN A 74 -3.62 10.63 -5.21
N PHE A 75 -4.70 10.51 -5.97
CA PHE A 75 -5.89 9.76 -5.61
C PHE A 75 -6.15 8.59 -6.56
N VAL A 76 -5.14 8.20 -7.34
CA VAL A 76 -5.21 7.06 -8.25
C VAL A 76 -4.99 5.74 -7.50
N THR A 77 -5.32 4.64 -8.15
CA THR A 77 -5.14 3.29 -7.60
C THR A 77 -3.66 2.93 -7.46
N ALA A 78 -3.36 1.92 -6.63
CA ALA A 78 -2.01 1.36 -6.54
C ALA A 78 -1.52 0.81 -7.89
N ASP A 79 -2.41 0.24 -8.70
CA ASP A 79 -2.04 -0.28 -10.01
C ASP A 79 -1.63 0.83 -10.99
N GLU A 80 -2.27 2.00 -10.91
CA GLU A 80 -1.91 3.16 -11.72
C GLU A 80 -0.54 3.73 -11.34
N VAL A 81 -0.26 3.89 -10.05
CA VAL A 81 1.09 4.30 -9.59
C VAL A 81 2.14 3.25 -9.98
N LEU A 82 1.87 1.97 -9.76
CA LEU A 82 2.81 0.89 -10.10
C LEU A 82 3.09 0.82 -11.61
N ARG A 83 2.07 1.06 -12.44
CA ARG A 83 2.23 1.15 -13.90
C ARG A 83 3.17 2.28 -14.28
N GLU A 84 3.00 3.44 -13.67
CA GLU A 84 3.85 4.60 -13.92
C GLU A 84 5.29 4.39 -13.46
N MET A 85 5.49 3.82 -12.26
CA MET A 85 6.83 3.44 -11.76
C MET A 85 7.57 2.54 -12.77
N ARG A 86 6.89 1.50 -13.27
CA ARG A 86 7.46 0.56 -14.26
C ARG A 86 7.70 1.20 -15.62
N ARG A 87 6.84 2.15 -16.02
CA ARG A 87 7.02 2.92 -17.25
C ARG A 87 8.30 3.77 -17.18
N VAL A 88 8.46 4.52 -16.09
CA VAL A 88 9.64 5.37 -15.85
C VAL A 88 10.93 4.55 -15.90
N LEU A 89 10.99 3.41 -15.20
CA LEU A 89 12.19 2.55 -15.20
C LEU A 89 12.50 1.98 -16.59
N ARG A 90 11.48 1.54 -17.34
CA ARG A 90 11.66 1.00 -18.70
C ARG A 90 12.13 2.06 -19.70
N GLU A 91 11.65 3.29 -19.58
CA GLU A 91 12.05 4.39 -20.48
C GLU A 91 13.40 5.02 -20.09
N ASN A 92 13.87 4.79 -18.86
CA ASN A 92 15.11 5.33 -18.32
C ASN A 92 15.93 4.18 -17.67
N PRO A 93 16.42 3.22 -18.46
CA PRO A 93 17.07 2.00 -17.96
C PRO A 93 18.35 2.26 -17.17
N GLU A 94 18.97 3.45 -17.32
CA GLU A 94 20.08 3.90 -16.48
C GLU A 94 19.74 3.99 -14.99
N PHE A 95 18.45 4.14 -14.64
CA PHE A 95 17.95 4.15 -13.27
C PHE A 95 17.44 2.78 -12.79
N ASP A 96 17.33 1.79 -13.69
CA ASP A 96 16.90 0.41 -13.36
C ASP A 96 18.07 -0.57 -13.24
N LEU A 97 19.25 -0.06 -12.91
CA LEU A 97 20.45 -0.87 -12.78
C LEU A 97 20.43 -1.64 -11.45
N ALA A 98 20.68 -2.95 -11.52
CA ALA A 98 20.82 -3.79 -10.34
C ALA A 98 22.00 -3.31 -9.46
N PRO A 99 21.76 -2.87 -8.20
CA PRO A 99 22.82 -2.49 -7.27
C PRO A 99 23.65 -3.72 -6.86
N ALA A 100 24.82 -3.48 -6.26
CA ALA A 100 25.74 -4.55 -5.83
C ALA A 100 25.06 -5.62 -4.96
N ILE A 101 24.20 -5.21 -4.03
CA ILE A 101 23.46 -6.11 -3.15
C ILE A 101 22.57 -7.12 -3.89
N GLU A 102 22.04 -6.76 -5.06
CA GLU A 102 21.26 -7.69 -5.89
C GLU A 102 22.16 -8.68 -6.62
N LYS A 103 23.33 -8.23 -7.06
CA LYS A 103 24.34 -9.08 -7.71
C LYS A 103 24.94 -10.08 -6.71
N ASP A 104 24.94 -9.74 -5.43
CA ASP A 104 25.43 -10.58 -4.34
C ASP A 104 24.40 -11.61 -3.84
N ALA A 105 23.20 -11.70 -4.45
CA ALA A 105 22.17 -12.66 -4.08
C ALA A 105 22.57 -14.11 -4.40
N LYS A 106 22.96 -14.87 -3.36
CA LYS A 106 23.51 -16.23 -3.50
C LYS A 106 22.43 -17.31 -3.40
N THR A 107 21.41 -17.11 -2.57
CA THR A 107 20.37 -18.13 -2.33
C THR A 107 19.19 -17.98 -3.30
N PRO A 108 18.46 -19.07 -3.61
CA PRO A 108 17.21 -18.98 -4.35
C PRO A 108 16.22 -18.01 -3.70
N MET A 109 16.10 -18.02 -2.37
CA MET A 109 15.22 -17.12 -1.63
C MET A 109 15.58 -15.64 -1.83
N GLN A 110 16.88 -15.29 -1.74
CA GLN A 110 17.32 -13.91 -1.99
C GLN A 110 16.99 -13.45 -3.42
N ARG A 111 17.23 -14.30 -4.42
CA ARG A 111 16.89 -13.98 -5.81
C ARG A 111 15.38 -13.85 -6.01
N ALA A 112 14.59 -14.69 -5.36
CA ALA A 112 13.14 -14.65 -5.42
C ALA A 112 12.57 -13.38 -4.76
N GLU A 113 13.09 -12.93 -3.63
CA GLU A 113 12.72 -11.64 -3.03
C GLU A 113 13.05 -10.46 -3.97
N ILE A 114 14.17 -10.53 -4.70
CA ILE A 114 14.49 -9.55 -5.75
C ILE A 114 13.49 -9.57 -6.89
N GLN A 115 13.20 -10.73 -7.44
CA GLN A 115 12.19 -10.89 -8.49
C GLN A 115 10.81 -10.40 -8.02
N PHE A 116 10.45 -10.68 -6.77
CA PHE A 116 9.21 -10.24 -6.17
C PHE A 116 9.13 -8.71 -6.04
N ASP A 117 10.21 -8.06 -5.60
CA ASP A 117 10.28 -6.61 -5.45
C ASP A 117 10.19 -5.88 -6.79
N LEU A 118 10.74 -6.48 -7.85
CA LEU A 118 10.63 -6.01 -9.23
C LEU A 118 9.27 -6.39 -9.87
N GLY A 119 8.52 -7.27 -9.20
CA GLY A 119 7.21 -7.77 -9.61
C GLY A 119 7.24 -8.73 -10.79
N ASP A 120 8.34 -9.47 -10.94
CA ASP A 120 8.47 -10.63 -11.82
C ASP A 120 8.00 -11.90 -11.08
N TYR A 121 6.69 -12.02 -10.91
CA TYR A 121 6.07 -13.10 -10.12
C TYR A 121 6.24 -14.48 -10.75
N ALA A 122 6.38 -14.55 -12.07
CA ALA A 122 6.65 -15.81 -12.77
C ALA A 122 8.06 -16.32 -12.45
N ALA A 123 9.06 -15.43 -12.42
CA ALA A 123 10.42 -15.80 -12.05
C ALA A 123 10.52 -16.24 -10.58
N VAL A 124 9.75 -15.63 -9.66
CA VAL A 124 9.67 -16.07 -8.25
C VAL A 124 9.32 -17.56 -8.16
N GLU A 125 8.26 -17.99 -8.85
CA GLU A 125 7.82 -19.38 -8.83
C GLU A 125 8.85 -20.34 -9.43
N MET A 126 9.50 -19.93 -10.52
CA MET A 126 10.55 -20.72 -11.15
C MET A 126 11.78 -20.88 -10.25
N THR A 127 12.23 -19.79 -9.63
CA THR A 127 13.37 -19.77 -8.70
C THR A 127 13.11 -20.63 -7.47
N LEU A 128 11.88 -20.63 -6.95
CA LEU A 128 11.48 -21.36 -5.74
C LEU A 128 10.76 -22.69 -6.01
N ARG A 129 10.84 -23.23 -7.23
CA ARG A 129 10.09 -24.42 -7.66
C ARG A 129 10.32 -25.63 -6.74
N THR A 130 11.59 -25.87 -6.39
CA THR A 130 12.01 -26.99 -5.54
C THR A 130 12.08 -26.62 -4.06
N ASP A 131 11.97 -25.35 -3.70
CA ASP A 131 12.00 -24.89 -2.31
C ASP A 131 10.64 -25.13 -1.64
N LYS A 132 10.68 -25.87 -0.53
CA LYS A 132 9.51 -26.30 0.25
C LYS A 132 9.52 -25.70 1.67
N THR A 133 10.42 -24.76 1.95
CA THR A 133 10.37 -24.01 3.20
C THR A 133 9.05 -23.22 3.31
N PRO A 134 8.50 -23.04 4.52
CA PRO A 134 7.27 -22.28 4.70
C PRO A 134 7.32 -20.86 4.11
N GLU A 135 8.47 -20.20 4.23
CA GLU A 135 8.73 -18.86 3.71
C GLU A 135 8.68 -18.83 2.18
N ALA A 136 9.34 -19.78 1.51
CA ALA A 136 9.31 -19.88 0.05
C ALA A 136 7.90 -20.21 -0.47
N ILE A 137 7.15 -21.05 0.24
CA ILE A 137 5.75 -21.36 -0.10
C ILE A 137 4.87 -20.11 0.03
N CYS A 138 5.01 -19.36 1.12
CA CYS A 138 4.27 -18.10 1.32
C CYS A 138 4.63 -17.06 0.26
N LEU A 139 5.91 -16.91 -0.10
CA LEU A 139 6.32 -15.95 -1.13
C LEU A 139 5.73 -16.32 -2.50
N LYS A 140 5.71 -17.61 -2.88
CA LYS A 140 5.03 -18.08 -4.10
C LYS A 140 3.53 -17.80 -4.07
N ALA A 141 2.86 -18.08 -2.95
CA ALA A 141 1.44 -17.79 -2.81
C ALA A 141 1.16 -16.29 -3.01
N LYS A 142 1.96 -15.43 -2.37
CA LYS A 142 1.85 -13.99 -2.49
C LYS A 142 2.12 -13.49 -3.90
N ALA A 143 3.09 -14.08 -4.60
CA ALA A 143 3.39 -13.79 -6.00
C ALA A 143 2.19 -14.15 -6.90
N ALA A 144 1.62 -15.34 -6.69
CA ALA A 144 0.41 -15.77 -7.39
C ALA A 144 -0.78 -14.85 -7.11
N ARG A 145 -0.97 -14.36 -5.87
CA ARG A 145 -2.00 -13.37 -5.54
C ARG A 145 -1.81 -12.08 -6.32
N PHE A 146 -0.60 -11.51 -6.32
CA PHE A 146 -0.34 -10.25 -7.01
C PHE A 146 -0.44 -10.37 -8.54
N ASP A 147 -0.32 -11.59 -9.07
CA ASP A 147 -0.55 -11.92 -10.47
C ASP A 147 -2.02 -12.32 -10.76
N GLY A 148 -2.92 -12.28 -9.77
CA GLY A 148 -4.33 -12.64 -9.90
C GLY A 148 -4.61 -14.15 -10.03
N ARG A 149 -3.62 -15.01 -9.82
CA ARG A 149 -3.73 -16.48 -9.90
C ARG A 149 -4.17 -17.09 -8.57
N TRP A 150 -5.40 -16.80 -8.16
CA TRP A 150 -5.97 -17.19 -6.86
C TRP A 150 -5.95 -18.71 -6.59
N GLU A 151 -6.17 -19.54 -7.61
CA GLU A 151 -6.11 -21.01 -7.46
C GLU A 151 -4.68 -21.48 -7.17
N ALA A 152 -3.68 -20.88 -7.84
CA ALA A 152 -2.28 -21.18 -7.59
C ALA A 152 -1.85 -20.72 -6.19
N MET A 153 -2.32 -19.55 -5.76
CA MET A 153 -2.13 -19.07 -4.39
C MET A 153 -2.64 -20.10 -3.39
N GLU A 154 -3.90 -20.55 -3.49
CA GLU A 154 -4.47 -21.51 -2.54
C GLU A 154 -3.76 -22.87 -2.59
N LYS A 155 -3.37 -23.34 -3.78
CA LYS A 155 -2.58 -24.56 -3.94
C LYS A 155 -1.23 -24.47 -3.22
N HIS A 156 -0.56 -23.32 -3.28
CA HIS A 156 0.66 -23.10 -2.53
C HIS A 156 0.41 -23.11 -1.02
N LEU A 157 -0.56 -22.34 -0.53
CA LEU A 157 -0.85 -22.27 0.91
C LEU A 157 -1.28 -23.62 1.48
N SER A 158 -2.00 -24.44 0.70
CA SER A 158 -2.42 -25.79 1.12
C SER A 158 -1.26 -26.78 1.28
N ALA A 159 -0.06 -26.45 0.79
CA ALA A 159 1.14 -27.28 0.98
C ALA A 159 1.81 -27.05 2.34
N LEU A 160 1.42 -26.00 3.07
CA LEU A 160 1.91 -25.73 4.43
C LEU A 160 1.27 -26.68 5.43
N LYS A 161 2.04 -27.08 6.45
CA LYS A 161 1.50 -27.83 7.58
C LYS A 161 0.71 -26.90 8.49
N SER A 162 -0.20 -27.48 9.26
CA SER A 162 -0.97 -26.74 10.26
C SER A 162 -0.04 -25.98 11.21
N GLY A 163 -0.30 -24.68 11.39
CA GLY A 163 0.48 -23.77 12.26
C GLY A 163 1.68 -23.10 11.59
N GLU A 164 2.16 -23.58 10.44
CA GLU A 164 3.23 -22.89 9.71
C GLU A 164 2.71 -21.59 9.09
N MET A 165 3.39 -20.47 9.35
CA MET A 165 3.07 -19.16 8.77
C MET A 165 1.59 -18.76 8.96
N GLU A 166 0.95 -19.21 10.04
CA GLU A 166 -0.50 -19.18 10.21
C GLU A 166 -1.11 -17.80 9.95
N ASN A 167 -0.50 -16.74 10.51
CA ASN A 167 -0.97 -15.37 10.32
C ASN A 167 -0.85 -14.90 8.87
N ASP A 168 0.24 -15.26 8.18
CA ASP A 168 0.43 -14.92 6.78
C ASP A 168 -0.56 -15.65 5.89
N VAL A 169 -0.72 -16.96 6.09
CA VAL A 169 -1.73 -17.78 5.40
C VAL A 169 -3.12 -17.19 5.58
N ARG A 170 -3.46 -16.79 6.81
CA ARG A 170 -4.76 -16.22 7.15
C ARG A 170 -4.99 -14.91 6.39
N VAL A 171 -4.01 -14.01 6.32
CA VAL A 171 -4.16 -12.76 5.55
C VAL A 171 -4.15 -12.98 4.04
N GLU A 172 -3.34 -13.89 3.50
CA GLU A 172 -3.36 -14.20 2.06
C GLU A 172 -4.72 -14.77 1.64
N ARG A 173 -5.32 -15.66 2.45
CA ARG A 173 -6.70 -16.15 2.25
C ARG A 173 -7.74 -15.05 2.41
N ALA A 174 -7.51 -14.09 3.31
CA ALA A 174 -8.39 -12.93 3.47
C ALA A 174 -8.48 -12.09 2.20
N TRP A 175 -7.35 -11.84 1.53
CA TRP A 175 -7.34 -11.17 0.22
C TRP A 175 -8.11 -11.94 -0.85
N ARG A 176 -8.06 -13.28 -0.83
CA ARG A 176 -8.85 -14.11 -1.75
C ARG A 176 -10.34 -14.05 -1.46
N LEU A 177 -10.75 -14.06 -0.19
CA LEU A 177 -12.16 -13.88 0.20
C LEU A 177 -12.67 -12.48 -0.16
N TRP A 178 -11.84 -11.46 0.03
CA TRP A 178 -12.12 -10.09 -0.41
C TRP A 178 -12.37 -10.04 -1.92
N HIS A 179 -11.46 -10.59 -2.73
CA HIS A 179 -11.61 -10.64 -4.18
C HIS A 179 -12.85 -11.42 -4.61
N GLY A 180 -13.17 -12.53 -3.93
CA GLY A 180 -14.38 -13.31 -4.15
C GLY A 180 -15.68 -12.65 -3.67
N LYS A 181 -15.61 -11.45 -3.08
CA LYS A 181 -16.74 -10.74 -2.46
C LYS A 181 -17.45 -11.55 -1.38
N GLU A 182 -16.73 -12.46 -0.71
CA GLU A 182 -17.26 -13.32 0.34
C GLU A 182 -17.15 -12.63 1.71
N PHE A 183 -17.79 -11.46 1.84
CA PHE A 183 -17.54 -10.52 2.94
C PHE A 183 -17.87 -11.07 4.33
N GLU A 184 -18.97 -11.79 4.51
CA GLU A 184 -19.29 -12.39 5.81
C GLU A 184 -18.29 -13.49 6.21
N LYS A 185 -17.80 -14.27 5.24
CA LYS A 185 -16.73 -15.26 5.49
C LYS A 185 -15.41 -14.56 5.82
N LEU A 186 -15.08 -13.49 5.10
CA LEU A 186 -13.89 -12.68 5.36
C LEU A 186 -13.89 -12.11 6.78
N ARG A 187 -15.03 -11.54 7.20
CA ARG A 187 -15.21 -11.02 8.57
C ARG A 187 -14.97 -12.10 9.60
N GLU A 188 -15.65 -13.24 9.50
CA GLU A 188 -15.48 -14.35 10.45
C GLU A 188 -14.04 -14.88 10.44
N HIS A 189 -13.45 -14.99 9.25
CA HIS A 189 -12.06 -15.40 9.06
C HIS A 189 -11.06 -14.47 9.76
N LEU A 190 -11.40 -13.21 10.05
CA LEU A 190 -10.48 -12.22 10.65
C LEU A 190 -10.82 -11.78 12.08
N LYS A 191 -12.03 -12.07 12.58
CA LYS A 191 -12.58 -11.58 13.86
C LYS A 191 -11.65 -11.72 15.08
N GLU A 192 -10.84 -12.76 15.12
CA GLU A 192 -9.90 -13.07 16.22
C GLU A 192 -8.45 -13.11 15.75
N PHE A 193 -8.04 -12.14 14.92
CA PHE A 193 -6.65 -12.05 14.46
C PHE A 193 -5.70 -11.66 15.62
N PRO A 194 -4.57 -12.36 15.83
CA PRO A 194 -3.68 -12.09 16.96
C PRO A 194 -3.07 -10.68 16.92
N LYS A 195 -3.23 -9.92 18.00
CA LYS A 195 -2.65 -8.56 18.14
C LYS A 195 -1.12 -8.52 18.09
N SER A 196 -0.46 -9.62 18.48
CA SER A 196 1.00 -9.75 18.43
C SER A 196 1.54 -9.97 17.02
N SER A 197 0.67 -10.22 16.04
CA SER A 197 1.09 -10.44 14.66
C SER A 197 1.53 -9.14 13.99
N PRO A 198 2.64 -9.13 13.24
CA PRO A 198 3.02 -8.00 12.38
C PRO A 198 1.98 -7.65 11.32
N ARG A 199 1.03 -8.56 11.07
CA ARG A 199 -0.04 -8.42 10.06
C ARG A 199 -1.38 -8.01 10.69
N TYR A 200 -1.41 -7.72 11.99
CA TYR A 200 -2.63 -7.37 12.71
C TYR A 200 -3.34 -6.16 12.11
N THR A 201 -2.61 -5.08 11.83
CA THR A 201 -3.20 -3.86 11.26
C THR A 201 -3.82 -4.11 9.89
N GLU A 202 -3.16 -4.91 9.05
CA GLU A 202 -3.68 -5.35 7.74
C GLU A 202 -4.97 -6.15 7.89
N ALA A 203 -4.97 -7.13 8.80
CA ALA A 203 -6.15 -7.95 9.09
C ALA A 203 -7.32 -7.10 9.58
N ARG A 204 -7.11 -6.17 10.51
CA ARG A 204 -8.18 -5.29 10.99
C ARG A 204 -8.71 -4.36 9.89
N TYR A 205 -7.84 -3.89 9.00
CA TYR A 205 -8.27 -3.09 7.86
C TYR A 205 -9.20 -3.89 6.93
N LEU A 206 -8.80 -5.11 6.56
CA LEU A 206 -9.59 -6.03 5.73
C LEU A 206 -10.91 -6.43 6.38
N GLU A 207 -10.93 -6.63 7.70
CA GLU A 207 -12.17 -6.90 8.46
C GLU A 207 -13.13 -5.71 8.38
N GLY A 208 -12.63 -4.48 8.57
CA GLY A 208 -13.47 -3.29 8.43
C GLY A 208 -14.03 -3.13 7.00
N LEU A 209 -13.24 -3.44 5.96
CA LEU A 209 -13.74 -3.48 4.58
C LEU A 209 -14.83 -4.53 4.40
N ALA A 210 -14.65 -5.73 4.95
CA ALA A 210 -15.64 -6.80 4.89
C ALA A 210 -16.97 -6.38 5.53
N VAL A 211 -16.90 -5.76 6.71
CA VAL A 211 -18.06 -5.27 7.44
C VAL A 211 -18.77 -4.13 6.70
N PHE A 212 -18.01 -3.21 6.12
CA PHE A 212 -18.55 -2.12 5.30
C PHE A 212 -19.30 -2.66 4.08
N HIS A 213 -18.68 -3.55 3.30
CA HIS A 213 -19.30 -4.14 2.11
C HIS A 213 -20.43 -5.13 2.42
N ALA A 214 -20.53 -5.59 3.67
CA ALA A 214 -21.71 -6.29 4.18
C ALA A 214 -22.86 -5.34 4.59
N GLY A 215 -22.72 -4.03 4.37
CA GLY A 215 -23.75 -3.02 4.67
C GLY A 215 -23.78 -2.52 6.11
N LYS A 216 -22.77 -2.85 6.93
CA LYS A 216 -22.69 -2.48 8.36
C LYS A 216 -21.71 -1.34 8.55
N GLN A 217 -22.06 -0.16 8.07
CA GLN A 217 -21.15 0.99 7.99
C GLN A 217 -20.64 1.45 9.36
N GLU A 218 -21.51 1.52 10.37
CA GLU A 218 -21.17 1.96 11.73
C GLU A 218 -20.15 1.03 12.38
N ASP A 219 -20.35 -0.28 12.24
CA ASP A 219 -19.43 -1.31 12.75
C ASP A 219 -18.04 -1.18 12.08
N ALA A 220 -17.99 -0.94 10.77
CA ALA A 220 -16.73 -0.74 10.05
C ALA A 220 -15.96 0.49 10.56
N LEU A 221 -16.68 1.59 10.82
CA LEU A 221 -16.12 2.80 11.41
C LEU A 221 -15.54 2.56 12.80
N GLU A 222 -16.22 1.79 13.66
CA GLU A 222 -15.69 1.43 14.98
C GLU A 222 -14.41 0.60 14.87
N ILE A 223 -14.40 -0.38 13.95
CA ILE A 223 -13.23 -1.24 13.70
C ILE A 223 -12.02 -0.39 13.30
N TRP A 224 -12.16 0.47 12.31
CA TRP A 224 -11.06 1.32 11.85
C TRP A 224 -10.63 2.32 12.93
N GLU A 225 -11.56 2.96 13.64
CA GLU A 225 -11.22 3.89 14.72
C GLU A 225 -10.38 3.21 15.81
N ARG A 226 -10.78 2.01 16.24
CA ARG A 226 -10.03 1.23 17.23
C ARG A 226 -8.64 0.83 16.72
N THR A 227 -8.53 0.48 15.44
CA THR A 227 -7.23 0.18 14.82
C THR A 227 -6.33 1.41 14.80
N ILE A 228 -6.85 2.57 14.40
CA ILE A 228 -6.07 3.81 14.29
C ILE A 228 -5.57 4.26 15.67
N ARG A 229 -6.42 4.19 16.71
CA ARG A 229 -6.06 4.61 18.07
C ARG A 229 -5.15 3.64 18.80
N GLY A 230 -5.15 2.37 18.41
CA GLY A 230 -4.49 1.28 19.12
C GLY A 230 -3.17 0.80 18.52
N ALA A 231 -2.71 1.40 17.43
CA ALA A 231 -1.51 0.98 16.71
C ALA A 231 -0.55 2.15 16.50
N ASP A 232 0.75 1.83 16.47
CA ASP A 232 1.83 2.76 16.09
C ASP A 232 1.79 3.07 14.58
N GLU A 233 2.76 3.84 14.08
CA GLU A 233 2.87 4.16 12.64
C GLU A 233 3.01 2.90 11.76
N ASP A 234 1.88 2.40 11.25
CA ASP A 234 1.77 1.31 10.29
C ASP A 234 1.07 1.81 9.01
N ARG A 235 1.51 1.33 7.83
CA ARG A 235 0.92 1.67 6.52
C ARG A 235 -0.59 1.45 6.46
N TRP A 236 -1.09 0.41 7.14
CA TRP A 236 -2.51 0.06 7.18
C TRP A 236 -3.31 0.94 8.12
N VAL A 237 -2.68 1.55 9.14
CA VAL A 237 -3.33 2.58 9.96
C VAL A 237 -3.72 3.77 9.08
N TYR A 238 -2.85 4.19 8.16
CA TYR A 238 -3.16 5.28 7.23
C TYR A 238 -4.28 4.92 6.24
N ARG A 239 -4.31 3.67 5.78
CA ARG A 239 -5.36 3.18 4.89
C ARG A 239 -6.71 3.12 5.61
N ALA A 240 -6.71 2.67 6.88
CA ALA A 240 -7.87 2.70 7.76
C ALA A 240 -8.35 4.13 8.05
N ASP A 241 -7.43 5.07 8.33
CA ASP A 241 -7.73 6.49 8.54
C ASP A 241 -8.37 7.12 7.29
N TRP A 242 -7.90 6.73 6.09
CA TRP A 242 -8.51 7.17 4.84
C TRP A 242 -9.93 6.62 4.66
N ALA A 243 -10.14 5.33 4.85
CA ALA A 243 -11.47 4.73 4.77
C ALA A 243 -12.44 5.36 5.76
N TRP A 244 -12.02 5.50 7.02
CA TRP A 244 -12.80 6.13 8.09
C TRP A 244 -13.15 7.58 7.75
N GLY A 245 -12.16 8.39 7.33
CA GLY A 245 -12.38 9.79 6.98
C GLY A 245 -13.28 9.97 5.77
N THR A 246 -13.18 9.07 4.76
CA THR A 246 -14.04 9.11 3.57
C THR A 246 -15.51 8.94 3.94
N LEU A 247 -15.83 7.99 4.82
CA LEU A 247 -17.20 7.73 5.24
C LEU A 247 -17.72 8.78 6.23
N LYS A 248 -16.90 9.23 7.20
CA LYS A 248 -17.33 10.23 8.19
C LYS A 248 -17.56 11.62 7.60
N PHE A 249 -16.81 11.96 6.55
CA PHE A 249 -16.87 13.27 5.92
C PHE A 249 -17.54 13.24 4.55
N GLU A 250 -18.25 12.14 4.22
CA GLU A 250 -18.95 11.99 2.95
C GLU A 250 -19.89 13.19 2.69
N GLY A 251 -19.87 13.71 1.46
CA GLY A 251 -20.66 14.88 1.05
C GLY A 251 -20.03 16.24 1.37
N ARG A 252 -18.93 16.31 2.13
CA ARG A 252 -18.20 17.56 2.37
C ARG A 252 -17.19 17.82 1.25
N LYS A 253 -17.19 19.04 0.70
CA LYS A 253 -16.41 19.37 -0.52
C LYS A 253 -15.08 20.08 -0.24
N ARG A 254 -14.92 20.74 0.92
CA ARG A 254 -13.71 21.54 1.21
C ARG A 254 -13.22 21.32 2.64
N PHE A 255 -11.91 21.42 2.81
CA PHE A 255 -11.22 21.46 4.12
C PHE A 255 -11.76 22.58 5.02
N SER A 256 -12.21 23.71 4.45
CA SER A 256 -12.84 24.83 5.15
C SER A 256 -14.22 24.51 5.73
N ASP A 257 -14.88 23.46 5.25
CA ASP A 257 -16.25 23.10 5.65
C ASP A 257 -16.25 22.16 6.87
N ALA A 258 -15.09 21.87 7.46
CA ALA A 258 -14.90 20.95 8.59
C ALA A 258 -13.97 21.49 9.71
N PRO A 259 -14.14 22.73 10.22
CA PRO A 259 -13.31 23.25 11.30
C PRO A 259 -13.59 22.48 12.60
N GLY A 260 -12.64 21.62 13.01
CA GLY A 260 -12.70 20.84 14.26
C GLY A 260 -12.83 19.33 14.05
N ASP A 261 -13.24 18.89 12.86
CA ASP A 261 -13.42 17.48 12.54
C ASP A 261 -12.10 16.90 12.00
N ARG A 262 -11.31 16.33 12.90
CA ARG A 262 -10.07 15.62 12.55
C ARG A 262 -10.31 14.12 12.57
N THR A 263 -9.62 13.39 11.71
CA THR A 263 -9.51 11.94 11.85
C THR A 263 -8.80 11.59 13.17
N PRO A 264 -8.86 10.33 13.64
CA PRO A 264 -8.16 9.95 14.86
C PRO A 264 -6.63 10.18 14.79
N LEU A 265 -6.04 10.27 13.60
CA LEU A 265 -4.64 10.70 13.39
C LEU A 265 -4.43 12.22 13.45
N GLY A 266 -5.45 13.00 13.81
CA GLY A 266 -5.38 14.46 13.83
C GLY A 266 -5.35 15.08 12.44
N ARG A 267 -5.66 14.32 11.38
CA ARG A 267 -5.60 14.79 10.00
C ARG A 267 -6.93 15.40 9.61
N ILE A 268 -6.87 16.46 8.83
CA ILE A 268 -8.02 16.83 8.03
C ILE A 268 -7.99 15.80 6.89
N GLY A 269 -8.98 14.90 6.82
CA GLY A 269 -8.90 13.67 6.04
C GLY A 269 -8.51 13.87 4.57
N TYR A 270 -8.35 12.79 3.81
CA TYR A 270 -8.14 12.82 2.34
C TYR A 270 -9.40 13.31 1.61
N LEU A 271 -9.88 14.50 1.96
CA LEU A 271 -11.09 15.14 1.47
C LEU A 271 -10.91 15.40 -0.03
N GLY A 272 -11.78 14.78 -0.84
CA GLY A 272 -11.92 15.07 -2.27
C GLY A 272 -11.81 13.86 -3.20
N GLY A 273 -11.18 12.77 -2.77
CA GLY A 273 -11.06 11.54 -3.58
C GLY A 273 -11.89 10.39 -3.03
N LYS A 274 -12.57 9.63 -3.90
CA LYS A 274 -13.19 8.35 -3.52
C LYS A 274 -12.08 7.39 -3.08
N ASN A 275 -12.18 6.79 -1.90
CA ASN A 275 -11.32 5.68 -1.54
C ASN A 275 -11.67 4.47 -2.45
N PRO A 276 -10.71 3.95 -3.26
CA PRO A 276 -10.99 2.89 -4.21
C PRO A 276 -11.43 1.60 -3.53
N ASP A 277 -10.96 1.31 -2.32
CA ASP A 277 -11.31 0.08 -1.60
C ASP A 277 -12.77 0.06 -1.14
N LEU A 278 -13.37 1.25 -0.98
CA LEU A 278 -14.80 1.39 -0.68
C LEU A 278 -15.69 1.17 -1.92
N GLN A 279 -15.11 1.10 -3.13
CA GLN A 279 -15.85 0.77 -4.35
C GLN A 279 -15.94 -0.74 -4.61
N GLY A 280 -15.11 -1.53 -3.93
CA GLY A 280 -15.04 -2.99 -4.06
C GLY A 280 -13.64 -3.49 -4.42
N PRO A 281 -13.46 -4.82 -4.51
CA PRO A 281 -12.22 -5.44 -4.98
C PRO A 281 -11.94 -5.21 -6.48
#